data_AF-A0A3B9H047-F1
#
_entry.id   AF-A0A3B9H047-F1
#
_cell.length_a   1.000
_cell.length_b   1.000
_cell.length_c   1.000
_cell.angle_alpha   90.00
_cell.angle_beta   90.00
_cell.angle_gamma   90.00
#
_symmetry.space_group_name_H-M   'P 1'
#
loop_
_entity.id
_entity.type
_entity.pdbx_description
1 polymer ?
#
loop_
_entity_poly.entity_id
_entity_poly.type
_entity_poly.pdbx_seq_one_letter_code
_entity_poly.pdbx_strand_id
1 'polypeptide(L)'
;LQIELIQQRNDAPSMYKEFLEAGYEGLQHLAFWSKNYQALYDEALRLGYQVGHEGQIGGDQGRFAYFDSAGHPGTVIEISDISGAKGTFFEHIRNVSADWDGADPIRPVSR
;
A
#
# COMPACT_ATOMS: atom_id res chain seq x y z
N LEU A 1 -12.33 -2.93 6.28
CA LEU A 1 -11.27 -3.61 5.50
C LEU A 1 -11.27 -3.00 4.11
N GLN A 2 -10.10 -2.67 3.55
CA GLN A 2 -9.95 -2.32 2.15
C GLN A 2 -9.08 -3.39 1.49
N ILE A 3 -9.42 -3.77 0.26
CA ILE A 3 -8.64 -4.70 -0.57
C ILE A 3 -8.07 -3.89 -1.73
N GLU A 4 -6.78 -4.05 -2.02
CA GLU A 4 -6.13 -3.47 -3.18
C GLU A 4 -5.79 -4.59 -4.18
N LEU A 5 -6.25 -4.44 -5.42
CA LEU A 5 -5.89 -5.35 -6.52
C LEU A 5 -4.82 -4.68 -7.36
N ILE A 6 -3.67 -5.33 -7.47
CA ILE A 6 -2.48 -4.77 -8.13
C ILE A 6 -2.11 -5.63 -9.32
N GLN A 7 -1.87 -4.97 -10.45
CA GLN A 7 -1.36 -5.59 -11.66
C GLN A 7 -0.11 -4.84 -12.13
N GLN A 8 1.03 -5.54 -12.18
CA GLN A 8 2.23 -5.06 -12.83
C GLN A 8 1.96 -4.91 -14.34
N ARG A 9 2.24 -3.73 -14.92
CA ARG A 9 1.91 -3.41 -16.33
C ARG A 9 3.12 -3.36 -17.27
N ASN A 10 4.33 -3.48 -16.74
CA ASN A 10 5.59 -3.40 -17.48
C ASN A 10 6.70 -4.16 -16.74
N ASP A 11 7.90 -4.20 -17.32
CA ASP A 11 9.04 -4.94 -16.75
C ASP A 11 9.90 -4.13 -15.77
N ALA A 12 9.44 -2.94 -15.34
CA ALA A 12 10.17 -2.14 -14.37
C ALA A 12 10.34 -2.92 -13.05
N PRO A 13 11.53 -2.88 -12.41
CA PRO A 13 11.75 -3.55 -11.14
C PRO A 13 10.75 -3.10 -10.07
N SER A 14 10.14 -4.07 -9.39
CA SER A 14 9.24 -3.83 -8.26
C SER A 14 9.12 -5.10 -7.41
N MET A 15 8.84 -4.94 -6.12
CA MET A 15 8.52 -6.07 -5.24
C MET A 15 7.29 -6.87 -5.73
N TYR A 16 6.38 -6.25 -6.50
CA TYR A 16 5.25 -6.95 -7.11
C TYR A 16 5.71 -7.90 -8.22
N LYS A 17 6.63 -7.44 -9.07
CA LYS A 17 7.21 -8.25 -10.15
C LYS A 17 8.00 -9.41 -9.56
N GLU A 18 8.84 -9.17 -8.55
CA GLU A 18 9.62 -10.21 -7.86
C GLU A 18 8.72 -11.26 -7.21
N PHE A 19 7.60 -10.84 -6.58
CA PHE A 19 6.62 -11.75 -5.98
C PHE A 19 5.99 -12.69 -7.02
N LEU A 20 5.59 -12.15 -8.18
CA LEU A 20 5.02 -12.92 -9.28
C LEU A 20 6.07 -13.83 -9.95
N GLU A 21 7.29 -13.35 -10.15
CA GLU A 21 8.39 -14.13 -10.75
C GLU A 21 8.85 -15.29 -9.85
N ALA A 22 8.67 -15.15 -8.53
CA ALA A 22 8.85 -16.25 -7.59
C ALA A 22 7.71 -17.28 -7.61
N GLY A 23 6.70 -17.09 -8.48
CA GLY A 23 5.56 -18.00 -8.65
C GLY A 23 4.46 -17.83 -7.60
N TYR A 24 4.45 -16.71 -6.87
CA TYR A 24 3.42 -16.42 -5.87
C TYR A 24 2.26 -15.61 -6.44
N GLU A 25 1.08 -15.85 -5.90
CA GLU A 25 -0.15 -15.07 -6.16
C GLU A 25 -0.90 -14.87 -4.84
N GLY A 26 -1.84 -13.92 -4.81
CA GLY A 26 -2.70 -13.67 -3.66
C GLY A 26 -2.24 -12.47 -2.82
N LEU A 27 -2.33 -12.59 -1.49
CA LEU A 27 -1.96 -11.51 -0.58
C LEU A 27 -0.46 -11.24 -0.70
N GLN A 28 -0.08 -10.02 -1.12
CA GLN A 28 1.32 -9.63 -1.24
C GLN A 28 1.79 -8.81 -0.02
N HIS A 29 0.98 -7.87 0.46
CA HIS A 29 1.29 -7.04 1.63
C HIS A 29 0.06 -6.74 2.50
N LEU A 30 0.33 -6.27 3.71
CA LEU A 30 -0.62 -5.60 4.60
C LEU A 30 -0.18 -4.16 4.83
N ALA A 31 -1.09 -3.22 4.55
CA ALA A 31 -0.80 -1.79 4.65
C ALA A 31 -1.34 -1.16 5.95
N PHE A 32 -0.51 -0.32 6.56
CA PHE A 32 -0.84 0.48 7.73
C PHE A 32 -0.73 1.97 7.38
N TRP A 33 -1.80 2.70 7.63
CA TRP A 33 -1.87 4.13 7.33
C TRP A 33 -1.56 4.97 8.56
N SER A 34 -0.70 5.98 8.40
CA SER A 34 -0.30 6.84 9.51
C SER A 34 -0.21 8.30 9.08
N LYS A 35 -0.49 9.19 10.03
CA LYS A 35 -0.18 10.63 9.94
C LYS A 35 1.17 10.99 10.58
N ASN A 36 1.85 10.00 11.17
CA ASN A 36 3.17 10.13 11.75
C ASN A 36 4.17 9.21 11.02
N TYR A 37 4.18 9.33 9.68
CA TYR A 37 4.92 8.43 8.80
C TYR A 37 6.40 8.35 9.16
N GLN A 38 7.07 9.50 9.31
CA GLN A 38 8.51 9.53 9.54
C GLN A 38 8.90 8.81 10.84
N ALA A 39 8.14 9.01 11.93
CA ALA A 39 8.42 8.32 13.18
C ALA A 39 8.22 6.80 13.07
N LEU A 40 7.21 6.33 12.35
CA LEU A 40 7.05 4.88 12.10
C LEU A 40 8.18 4.33 11.23
N TYR A 41 8.57 5.08 10.19
CA TYR A 41 9.64 4.69 9.29
C TYR A 41 10.96 4.54 10.05
N ASP A 42 11.33 5.55 10.85
CA ASP A 42 12.56 5.53 11.67
C ASP A 42 12.53 4.41 12.71
N GLU A 43 11.37 4.17 13.33
CA GLU A 43 11.21 3.08 14.28
C GLU A 43 11.34 1.70 13.61
N ALA A 44 10.76 1.51 12.43
CA ALA A 44 10.90 0.28 11.67
C ALA A 44 12.38 0.00 11.34
N LEU A 45 13.12 1.01 10.88
CA LEU A 45 14.55 0.87 10.64
C LEU A 45 15.32 0.55 11.93
N ARG A 46 15.00 1.21 13.04
CA ARG A 46 15.61 0.96 14.35
C ARG A 46 15.37 -0.46 14.85
N LEU A 47 14.21 -1.04 14.55
CA LEU A 47 13.84 -2.41 14.88
C LEU A 47 14.46 -3.45 13.92
N GLY A 48 15.16 -3.01 12.87
CA GLY A 48 15.86 -3.88 11.92
C GLY A 48 15.04 -4.29 10.70
N TYR A 49 13.88 -3.68 10.46
CA TYR A 49 13.17 -3.86 9.19
C TYR A 49 13.98 -3.26 8.04
N GLN A 50 13.97 -3.92 6.89
CA GLN A 50 14.67 -3.49 5.69
C GLN A 50 13.67 -2.96 4.67
N VAL A 51 13.93 -1.78 4.10
CA VAL A 51 13.08 -1.23 3.04
C VAL A 51 13.40 -1.94 1.74
N GLY A 52 12.42 -2.65 1.18
CA GLY A 52 12.53 -3.30 -0.12
C GLY A 52 12.11 -2.39 -1.27
N HIS A 53 11.12 -1.52 -1.04
CA HIS A 53 10.60 -0.60 -2.04
C HIS A 53 9.92 0.59 -1.37
N GLU A 54 10.21 1.81 -1.78
CA GLU A 54 9.54 3.01 -1.30
C GLU A 54 9.33 4.03 -2.42
N GLY A 55 8.44 5.00 -2.17
CA GLY A 55 8.16 6.05 -3.13
C GLY A 55 7.19 7.08 -2.56
N GLN A 56 6.68 7.95 -3.44
CA GLN A 56 5.71 8.97 -3.09
C GLN A 56 4.71 9.24 -4.21
N ILE A 57 3.44 9.45 -3.83
CA ILE A 57 2.34 9.78 -4.75
C ILE A 57 1.65 11.03 -4.25
N GLY A 58 1.61 12.10 -5.06
CA GLY A 58 0.95 13.35 -4.67
C GLY A 58 1.79 14.25 -3.75
N GLY A 59 3.13 14.15 -3.83
CA GLY A 59 4.07 15.00 -3.10
C GLY A 59 4.58 14.39 -1.78
N ASP A 60 5.22 15.21 -0.96
CA ASP A 60 6.00 14.78 0.21
C ASP A 60 5.15 14.13 1.32
N GLN A 61 3.85 14.43 1.37
CA GLN A 61 2.88 13.83 2.29
C GLN A 61 2.16 12.62 1.69
N GLY A 62 2.72 12.08 0.60
CA GLY A 62 2.20 10.96 -0.16
C GLY A 62 3.09 9.71 -0.11
N ARG A 63 4.06 9.68 0.81
CA ARG A 63 5.08 8.64 0.93
C ARG A 63 4.49 7.27 1.28
N PHE A 64 5.19 6.22 0.89
CA PHE A 64 4.95 4.83 1.29
C PHE A 64 6.27 4.06 1.32
N ALA A 65 6.33 3.02 2.14
CA ALA A 65 7.44 2.07 2.15
C ALA A 65 6.95 0.64 2.42
N TYR A 66 7.45 -0.30 1.63
CA TYR A 66 7.33 -1.73 1.80
C TYR A 66 8.58 -2.25 2.50
N PHE A 67 8.39 -2.99 3.59
CA PHE A 67 9.47 -3.65 4.30
C PHE A 67 9.58 -5.10 3.86
N ASP A 68 10.80 -5.51 3.51
CA ASP A 68 11.12 -6.90 3.19
C ASP A 68 10.81 -7.79 4.39
N SER A 69 10.26 -8.97 4.10
CA SER A 69 9.86 -9.97 5.09
C SER A 69 10.52 -11.28 4.72
N ALA A 70 11.60 -11.62 5.44
CA ALA A 70 12.39 -12.82 5.19
C ALA A 70 11.71 -14.15 5.57
N GLY A 71 10.46 -14.12 6.06
CA GLY A 71 9.82 -15.27 6.70
C GLY A 71 8.72 -15.97 5.90
N HIS A 72 7.89 -15.21 5.17
CA HIS A 72 6.74 -15.77 4.46
C HIS A 72 6.36 -14.90 3.24
N PRO A 73 6.11 -15.50 2.06
CA PRO A 73 5.48 -14.79 0.95
C PRO A 73 4.13 -14.21 1.40
N GLY A 74 3.86 -12.94 1.09
CA GLY A 74 2.58 -12.30 1.39
C GLY A 74 2.46 -11.64 2.76
N THR A 75 3.55 -11.58 3.53
CA THR A 75 3.62 -10.85 4.81
C THR A 75 4.44 -9.56 4.73
N VAL A 76 4.61 -9.00 3.54
CA VAL A 76 5.22 -7.68 3.37
C VAL A 76 4.39 -6.66 4.15
N ILE A 77 5.06 -5.79 4.91
CA ILE A 77 4.40 -4.70 5.64
C ILE A 77 4.57 -3.43 4.82
N GLU A 78 3.47 -2.76 4.52
CA GLU A 78 3.49 -1.38 4.01
C GLU A 78 3.16 -0.40 5.13
N ILE A 79 3.90 0.72 5.19
CA ILE A 79 3.43 1.94 5.82
C ILE A 79 3.14 3.00 4.76
N SER A 80 2.03 3.72 4.90
CA SER A 80 1.59 4.76 3.95
C SER A 80 1.24 6.05 4.68
N ASP A 81 1.81 7.17 4.22
CA ASP A 81 1.53 8.50 4.78
C ASP A 81 0.17 9.02 4.29
N ILE A 82 -0.78 9.17 5.21
CA ILE A 82 -2.12 9.69 4.91
C ILE A 82 -2.31 11.15 5.38
N SER A 83 -1.21 11.87 5.59
CA SER A 83 -1.26 13.28 6.02
C SER A 83 -1.73 14.23 4.91
N GLY A 84 -1.51 13.87 3.64
CA GLY A 84 -1.89 14.67 2.48
C GLY A 84 -3.21 14.26 1.81
N ALA A 85 -3.37 14.63 0.54
CA ALA A 85 -4.57 14.36 -0.26
C ALA A 85 -4.97 12.87 -0.32
N LYS A 86 -3.98 11.97 -0.20
CA LYS A 86 -4.18 10.52 -0.11
C LYS A 86 -5.10 10.13 1.06
N GLY A 87 -4.97 10.79 2.22
CA GLY A 87 -5.82 10.52 3.38
C GLY A 87 -7.28 10.87 3.14
N THR A 88 -7.55 12.06 2.60
CA THR A 88 -8.91 12.50 2.23
C THR A 88 -9.55 11.57 1.20
N PHE A 89 -8.76 11.08 0.24
CA PHE A 89 -9.23 10.13 -0.76
C PHE A 89 -9.67 8.79 -0.15
N PHE A 90 -8.88 8.19 0.73
CA PHE A 90 -9.26 6.95 1.41
C PHE A 90 -10.41 7.13 2.40
N GLU A 91 -10.54 8.31 3.03
CA GLU A 91 -11.71 8.66 3.83
C GLU A 91 -12.98 8.71 2.97
N HIS A 92 -12.90 9.29 1.77
CA HIS A 92 -14.01 9.27 0.83
C HIS A 92 -14.41 7.84 0.45
N ILE A 93 -13.44 6.98 0.10
CA ILE A 93 -13.69 5.55 -0.21
C ILE A 93 -14.40 4.87 0.96
N ARG A 94 -13.92 5.07 2.19
CA ARG A 94 -14.54 4.51 3.39
C ARG A 94 -16.00 4.95 3.51
N ASN A 95 -16.30 6.22 3.30
CA ASN A 95 -17.66 6.75 3.43
C ASN A 95 -18.59 6.16 2.37
N VAL A 96 -18.15 6.08 1.10
CA VAL A 96 -18.99 5.51 0.03
C VAL A 96 -19.13 3.98 0.11
N SER A 97 -18.23 3.31 0.83
CA SER A 97 -18.34 1.87 1.08
C SER A 97 -19.38 1.50 2.14
N ALA A 98 -19.77 2.44 3.01
CA ALA A 98 -20.64 2.15 4.16
C ALA A 98 -22.02 1.63 3.73
N ASP A 99 -22.56 2.18 2.63
CA ASP A 99 -23.87 1.82 2.09
C ASP A 99 -23.74 1.06 0.75
N TRP A 100 -22.59 0.43 0.48
CA TRP A 100 -22.39 -0.33 -0.74
C TRP A 100 -23.15 -1.66 -0.69
N ASP A 101 -24.07 -1.86 -1.64
CA ASP A 101 -24.97 -3.02 -1.72
C ASP A 101 -24.64 -3.98 -2.88
N GLY A 102 -23.64 -3.65 -3.69
CA GLY A 102 -23.21 -4.45 -4.84
C GLY A 102 -23.98 -4.21 -6.14
N ALA A 103 -25.02 -3.36 -6.16
CA ALA A 103 -25.79 -3.10 -7.38
C ALA A 103 -25.00 -2.30 -8.44
N ASP A 104 -24.11 -1.42 -7.98
CA ASP A 104 -23.14 -0.69 -8.79
C ASP A 104 -21.72 -1.00 -8.30
N PRO A 105 -21.11 -2.12 -8.77
CA PRO A 105 -19.90 -2.67 -8.17
C PRO A 105 -18.61 -1.97 -8.62
N ILE A 106 -18.62 -1.24 -9.74
CA ILE A 106 -17.44 -0.58 -10.29
C ILE A 106 -17.72 0.92 -10.41
N ARG A 107 -17.22 1.69 -9.45
CA ARG A 107 -17.34 3.14 -9.42
C ARG A 107 -16.00 3.78 -9.79
N PRO A 108 -15.85 4.36 -10.98
CA PRO A 108 -14.57 4.94 -11.40
C PRO A 108 -14.24 6.19 -10.57
N VAL A 109 -13.00 6.29 -10.12
CA VAL A 109 -12.48 7.51 -9.49
C VAL A 109 -12.08 8.48 -10.60
N SER A 110 -12.82 9.58 -10.75
CA SER A 110 -12.46 10.67 -11.66
C SER A 110 -11.27 11.46 -11.09
N ARG A 111 -10.28 11.72 -11.95
CA ARG A 111 -9.12 12.60 -11.65
C ARG A 111 -9.52 14.06 -11.60
#